data_AF-A0A415BVN0-F1
#
_entry.id   AF-A0A415BVN0-F1
#
_cell.length_a   1.000
_cell.length_b   1.000
_cell.length_c   1.000
_cell.angle_alpha   90.00
_cell.angle_beta   90.00
_cell.angle_gamma   90.00
#
_symmetry.space_group_name_H-M   'P 1'
#
loop_
_entity.id
_entity.type
_entity.pdbx_description
1 polymer ?
#
loop_
_entity_poly.entity_id
_entity_poly.type
_entity_poly.pdbx_seq_one_letter_code
_entity_poly.pdbx_strand_id
1 'polypeptide(L)'
;MVRNISITDMYMSVLSSLSVDEKLDLIAKLTNSIRNTYTKEQDIETEDPFACYEGDWGGNMSAEEYADDLRKSRTFTRTIDTW
;
A
#
# COMPACT_ATOMS: atom_id res chain seq x y z
N MET A 1 8.03 -17.61 35.07
CA MET A 1 7.44 -18.68 34.22
C MET A 1 6.73 -17.99 33.06
N VAL A 2 7.35 -17.95 31.88
CA VAL A 2 6.74 -17.34 30.69
C VAL A 2 5.63 -18.28 30.23
N ARG A 3 4.37 -17.83 30.29
CA ARG A 3 3.24 -18.58 29.74
C ARG A 3 3.36 -18.52 28.22
N ASN A 4 3.64 -19.65 27.57
CA ASN A 4 3.45 -19.78 26.12
C ASN A 4 1.95 -19.72 25.85
N ILE A 5 1.46 -18.52 25.55
CA ILE A 5 0.08 -18.31 25.11
C ILE A 5 0.04 -18.78 23.65
N SER A 6 -0.77 -19.79 23.36
CA SER A 6 -0.95 -20.19 21.96
C SER A 6 -1.60 -19.04 21.20
N ILE A 7 -1.28 -18.90 19.91
CA ILE A 7 -1.89 -17.86 19.06
C ILE A 7 -3.42 -17.98 19.08
N THR A 8 -3.92 -19.22 19.16
CA THR A 8 -5.36 -19.50 19.31
C THR A 8 -5.93 -18.93 20.60
N ASP A 9 -5.23 -19.07 21.73
CA ASP A 9 -5.69 -18.52 23.01
C ASP A 9 -5.69 -16.98 23.00
N MET A 10 -4.68 -16.38 22.37
CA MET A 10 -4.63 -14.93 22.18
C MET A 10 -5.81 -14.44 21.33
N TYR A 11 -6.06 -15.11 20.20
CA TYR A 11 -7.18 -14.78 19.31
C TYR A 11 -8.54 -14.94 20.01
N MET A 12 -8.74 -16.04 20.71
CA MET A 12 -9.99 -16.29 21.45
C MET A 12 -10.18 -15.29 22.59
N SER A 13 -9.11 -14.83 23.25
CA SER A 13 -9.21 -13.81 24.29
C SER A 13 -9.77 -12.49 23.72
N VAL A 14 -9.31 -12.07 22.56
CA VAL A 14 -9.80 -10.85 21.88
C VAL A 14 -11.26 -11.03 21.47
N LEU A 15 -11.61 -12.14 20.81
CA LEU A 15 -13.00 -12.41 20.44
C LEU A 15 -13.95 -12.45 21.64
N SER A 16 -13.50 -13.00 22.77
CA SER A 16 -14.31 -13.10 23.98
C SER A 16 -14.63 -11.72 24.58
N SER A 17 -13.68 -10.77 24.49
CA SER A 17 -13.80 -9.41 25.01
C SER A 17 -14.74 -8.49 24.24
N LEU A 18 -15.15 -8.88 23.03
CA LEU A 18 -16.11 -8.10 22.23
C LEU A 18 -17.50 -8.09 22.90
N SER A 19 -18.15 -6.94 22.82
CA SER A 19 -19.57 -6.78 23.18
C SER A 19 -20.47 -7.61 22.25
N VAL A 20 -21.74 -7.78 22.63
CA VAL A 20 -22.71 -8.52 21.81
C VAL A 20 -22.88 -7.86 20.44
N ASP A 21 -22.97 -6.53 20.38
CA ASP A 21 -23.15 -5.79 19.13
C ASP A 21 -21.92 -5.90 18.21
N GLU A 22 -20.70 -5.80 18.76
CA GLU A 22 -19.47 -5.99 18.00
C GLU A 22 -19.33 -7.42 17.46
N LYS A 23 -19.78 -8.43 18.22
CA LYS A 23 -19.84 -9.82 17.74
C LYS A 23 -20.81 -9.96 16.57
N LEU A 24 -21.98 -9.34 16.66
CA LEU A 24 -22.96 -9.36 15.56
C LEU A 24 -22.45 -8.64 14.32
N ASP A 25 -21.79 -7.49 14.47
CA ASP A 25 -21.16 -6.76 13.37
C ASP A 25 -20.02 -7.57 12.71
N LEU A 26 -19.17 -8.21 13.52
CA LEU A 26 -18.12 -9.10 13.01
C LEU A 26 -18.70 -10.28 12.21
N ILE A 27 -19.76 -10.92 12.70
CA ILE A 27 -20.46 -12.00 11.99
C ILE A 27 -21.03 -11.49 10.66
N ALA A 28 -21.66 -10.30 10.65
CA ALA A 28 -22.19 -9.69 9.44
C ALA A 28 -21.08 -9.41 8.43
N LYS A 29 -19.97 -8.83 8.85
CA LYS A 29 -18.78 -8.56 8.02
C LYS A 29 -18.18 -9.83 7.44
N LEU A 30 -18.01 -10.88 8.23
CA LEU A 30 -17.50 -12.17 7.76
C LEU A 30 -18.46 -12.82 6.75
N THR A 31 -19.77 -12.77 7.03
CA THR A 31 -20.81 -13.28 6.13
C THR A 31 -20.79 -12.53 4.80
N ASN A 32 -20.69 -11.20 4.84
CA ASN A 32 -20.57 -10.38 3.65
C ASN A 32 -19.25 -10.62 2.92
N SER A 33 -18.15 -10.86 3.63
CA SER A 33 -16.86 -11.21 3.02
C SER A 33 -16.97 -12.49 2.19
N ILE A 34 -17.58 -13.55 2.74
CA ILE A 34 -17.81 -14.83 2.03
C ILE A 34 -18.78 -14.66 0.86
N ARG A 35 -19.79 -13.79 1.00
CA ARG A 35 -20.75 -13.52 -0.09
C ARG A 35 -20.11 -12.71 -1.22
N ASN A 36 -19.26 -11.75 -0.89
CA ASN A 36 -18.66 -10.80 -1.82
C ASN A 36 -17.29 -11.25 -2.36
N THR A 37 -16.77 -12.42 -1.94
CA THR A 37 -15.55 -13.00 -2.54
C THR A 37 -15.71 -13.28 -4.03
N TYR A 38 -16.94 -13.38 -4.56
CA TYR A 38 -17.25 -13.60 -5.97
C TYR A 38 -17.56 -12.33 -6.77
N THR A 39 -17.60 -11.15 -6.13
CA THR A 39 -17.94 -9.88 -6.79
C THR A 39 -16.76 -8.90 -6.86
N LYS A 40 -15.67 -9.13 -6.13
CA LYS A 40 -14.50 -8.24 -6.04
C LYS A 40 -13.34 -8.60 -6.97
N GLU A 41 -13.54 -9.44 -7.99
CA GLU A 41 -12.52 -9.62 -9.03
C GLU A 41 -12.42 -8.44 -10.02
N GLN A 42 -13.18 -7.35 -9.85
CA GLN A 42 -13.25 -6.27 -10.86
C GLN A 42 -13.00 -4.82 -10.40
N ASP A 43 -12.77 -4.55 -9.11
CA ASP A 43 -12.36 -3.21 -8.66
C ASP A 43 -10.94 -3.26 -8.07
N ILE A 44 -10.00 -3.76 -8.86
CA ILE A 44 -8.62 -3.28 -8.73
C ILE A 44 -8.64 -1.98 -9.51
N GLU A 45 -8.94 -0.88 -8.81
CA GLU A 45 -8.62 0.43 -9.33
C GLU A 45 -7.13 0.38 -9.69
N THR A 46 -6.86 0.31 -10.99
CA THR A 46 -5.57 0.56 -11.62
C THR A 46 -5.22 2.04 -11.44
N GLU A 47 -5.40 2.56 -10.23
CA GLU A 47 -4.99 3.91 -9.89
C GLU A 47 -3.49 3.83 -9.66
N ASP A 48 -2.76 4.48 -10.56
CA ASP A 48 -1.32 4.60 -10.49
C ASP A 48 -0.94 5.13 -9.10
N PRO A 49 -0.13 4.40 -8.31
CA PRO A 49 0.33 4.83 -6.99
C PRO A 49 1.04 6.20 -6.99
N PHE A 50 1.44 6.69 -8.16
CA PHE A 50 2.10 7.97 -8.36
C PHE A 50 1.17 9.10 -8.81
N ALA A 51 -0.12 8.84 -9.08
CA ALA A 51 -1.08 9.86 -9.53
C ALA A 51 -1.24 11.01 -8.53
N CYS A 52 -1.05 10.76 -7.22
CA CYS A 52 -1.14 11.79 -6.18
C CYS A 52 -0.03 12.86 -6.24
N TYR A 53 1.01 12.66 -7.06
CA TYR A 53 2.11 13.61 -7.23
C TYR A 53 2.02 14.43 -8.53
N GLU A 54 0.95 14.25 -9.32
CA GLU A 54 0.75 15.01 -10.56
C GLU A 54 0.58 16.52 -10.23
N GLY A 55 1.56 17.33 -10.63
CA GLY A 55 1.57 18.79 -10.40
C GLY A 55 2.34 19.26 -9.16
N ASP A 56 2.79 18.37 -8.26
CA ASP A 56 3.52 18.74 -7.03
C ASP A 56 4.89 19.39 -7.28
N TRP A 57 5.46 19.14 -8.46
CA TRP A 57 6.77 19.68 -8.86
C TRP A 57 6.75 21.16 -9.25
N GLY A 58 5.56 21.80 -9.27
CA GLY A 58 5.41 23.25 -9.48
C GLY A 58 5.89 23.77 -10.85
N GLY A 59 6.24 22.86 -11.76
CA GLY A 59 6.72 23.14 -13.10
C GLY A 59 5.61 22.98 -14.14
N ASN A 60 5.72 23.76 -15.23
CA ASN A 60 4.88 23.63 -16.41
C ASN A 60 5.35 22.52 -17.38
N MET A 61 6.42 21.80 -17.02
CA MET A 61 7.08 20.78 -17.84
C MET A 61 6.66 19.38 -17.40
N SER A 62 6.60 18.43 -18.33
CA SER A 62 6.29 17.03 -17.99
C SER A 62 7.46 16.35 -17.29
N ALA A 63 7.20 15.20 -16.63
CA ALA A 63 8.24 14.41 -15.99
C ALA A 63 9.34 13.97 -16.97
N GLU A 64 8.97 13.66 -18.22
CA GLU A 64 9.88 13.30 -19.30
C GLU A 64 10.78 14.46 -19.71
N GLU A 65 10.23 15.67 -19.80
CA GLU A 65 10.97 16.88 -20.16
C GLU A 65 12.03 17.21 -19.09
N TYR A 66 11.67 17.11 -17.81
CA TYR A 66 12.62 17.22 -16.70
C TYR A 66 13.73 16.17 -16.76
N ALA A 67 13.39 14.91 -17.05
CA ALA A 67 14.38 13.84 -17.15
C ALA A 67 15.36 14.08 -18.31
N ASP A 68 14.88 14.57 -19.45
CA ASP A 68 15.71 14.91 -20.60
C ASP A 68 16.61 16.10 -20.34
N ASP A 69 16.12 17.15 -19.69
CA ASP A 69 16.93 18.31 -19.33
C ASP A 69 18.01 17.94 -18.30
N LEU A 70 17.71 17.06 -17.36
CA LEU A 70 18.72 16.48 -16.46
C LEU A 70 19.76 15.66 -17.24
N ARG A 71 19.35 14.86 -18.23
CA ARG A 71 20.31 14.12 -19.08
C ARG A 71 21.21 15.05 -19.88
N LYS A 72 20.65 16.13 -20.45
CA LYS A 72 21.40 17.12 -21.25
C LYS A 72 22.33 17.99 -20.40
N SER A 73 21.91 18.35 -19.19
CA SER A 73 22.71 19.17 -18.26
C SER A 73 23.87 18.42 -17.63
N ARG A 74 23.89 17.07 -17.71
CA ARG A 74 25.03 16.26 -17.27
C ARG A 74 26.27 16.59 -18.10
N THR A 75 27.18 17.35 -17.49
CA THR A 75 28.55 17.48 -17.96
C THR A 75 29.41 16.42 -17.25
N PHE A 76 29.93 15.47 -18.02
CA PHE A 76 30.82 14.43 -17.49
C PHE A 76 32.22 15.01 -17.31
N THR A 77 32.55 15.43 -16.08
CA THR A 77 33.87 15.96 -15.72
C THR A 77 34.85 14.89 -15.24
N ARG A 78 34.46 13.61 -15.29
CA ARG A 78 35.30 12.52 -14.82
C ARG A 78 36.42 12.25 -15.82
N THR A 79 37.64 12.62 -15.46
CA THR A 79 38.86 12.20 -16.13
C THR A 79 39.11 10.73 -15.81
N ILE A 80 39.26 9.89 -16.83
CA ILE A 80 39.69 8.50 -16.66
C ILE A 80 41.19 8.50 -16.91
N ASP A 81 41.98 8.33 -15.85
CA ASP A 81 43.41 8.12 -16.00
C ASP A 81 43.62 6.76 -16.68
N THR A 82 44.10 6.80 -17.91
CA THR A 82 44.60 5.62 -18.60
C THR A 82 46.04 5.39 -18.16
N TRP A 83 46.23 4.40 -17.28
CA TRP A 83 47.48 3.65 -17.10
C TRP A 83 48.14 3.24 -18.41
#